data_AF-A0A970Y369-F1
#
_entry.id   AF-A0A970Y369-F1
#
_cell.length_a   1.000
_cell.length_b   1.000
_cell.length_c   1.000
_cell.angle_alpha   90.00
_cell.angle_beta   90.00
_cell.angle_gamma   90.00
#
_symmetry.space_group_name_H-M   'P 1'
#
loop_
_entity.id
_entity.type
_entity.pdbx_description
1 polymer ?
#
loop_
_entity_poly.entity_id
_entity_poly.type
_entity_poly.pdbx_seq_one_letter_code
_entity_poly.pdbx_strand_id
1 'polypeptide(L)' 'MINCSFHDLVLLLDRKLDLDKQLEVLEHLDRCSICRDAVYQITRDRKTGTSHTFPIFAA' A
#
# COMPACT_ATOMS: atom_id res chain seq x y z
N MET A 1 -9.29 -6.74 -15.74
CA MET A 1 -8.01 -6.68 -15.02
C MET A 1 -7.99 -5.40 -14.22
N ILE A 2 -7.98 -5.50 -12.90
CA ILE A 2 -7.90 -4.35 -12.00
C ILE A 2 -6.41 -3.97 -11.97
N ASN A 3 -6.01 -2.94 -12.72
CA ASN A 3 -4.63 -2.46 -12.69
C ASN A 3 -4.34 -1.89 -11.30
N CYS A 4 -3.58 -2.62 -10.48
CA CYS A 4 -3.05 -2.06 -9.24
C CYS A 4 -1.91 -1.09 -9.57
N SER A 5 -2.14 0.19 -9.28
CA SER A 5 -1.11 1.21 -9.38
C SER A 5 -0.37 1.32 -8.05
N PHE A 6 0.83 0.76 -7.98
CA PHE A 6 1.71 0.89 -6.81
C PHE A 6 2.01 2.35 -6.48
N HIS A 7 2.07 3.21 -7.51
CA HIS A 7 2.30 4.64 -7.35
C HIS A 7 1.21 5.32 -6.49
N ASP A 8 -0.06 5.03 -6.76
CA ASP A 8 -1.18 5.63 -6.04
C ASP A 8 -1.27 5.11 -4.59
N LEU A 9 -0.89 3.85 -4.36
CA LEU A 9 -0.78 3.27 -3.01
C LEU A 9 0.32 3.96 -2.18
N VAL A 10 1.46 4.28 -2.79
CA VAL A 10 2.55 5.01 -2.11
C VAL A 10 2.12 6.45 -1.82
N LEU A 11 1.47 7.12 -2.77
CA LEU A 11 0.91 8.45 -2.54
C LEU A 11 -0.11 8.47 -1.39
N LEU A 12 -0.89 7.38 -1.22
CA LEU A 12 -1.88 7.25 -0.15
C LEU A 12 -1.17 7.22 1.20
N LEU A 13 -0.11 6.43 1.29
CA LEU A 13 0.72 6.31 2.48
C LEU A 13 1.49 7.59 2.82
N ASP A 14 1.86 8.37 1.81
CA ASP A 14 2.52 9.67 1.96
C ASP A 14 1.54 10.82 2.26
N ARG A 15 0.23 10.54 2.33
CA ARG A 15 -0.85 11.54 2.48
C ARG A 15 -0.78 12.66 1.44
N LYS A 16 -0.30 12.35 0.24
CA LYS A 16 -0.16 13.29 -0.88
C LYS A 16 -1.30 13.23 -1.88
N LEU A 17 -2.32 12.41 -1.63
CA LEU A 17 -3.55 12.41 -2.43
C LEU A 17 -4.60 13.35 -1.86
N ASP A 18 -5.29 14.01 -2.78
CA ASP A 18 -6.56 14.66 -2.53
C ASP A 18 -7.63 13.65 -2.08
N LEU A 19 -8.63 14.14 -1.35
CA LEU A 19 -9.65 13.32 -0.70
C LEU A 19 -10.37 12.36 -1.67
N ASP A 20 -10.72 12.84 -2.87
CA ASP A 20 -11.42 12.04 -3.87
C ASP A 20 -10.58 10.84 -4.34
N LYS A 21 -9.29 11.08 -4.57
CA LYS A 21 -8.38 10.01 -4.98
C LYS A 21 -8.06 9.04 -3.83
N GLN A 22 -8.09 9.50 -2.58
CA GLN A 22 -7.98 8.60 -1.42
C GLN A 22 -9.16 7.62 -1.38
N LEU A 23 -10.38 8.10 -1.65
CA LEU A 23 -11.58 7.25 -1.69
C LEU A 23 -11.48 6.21 -2.80
N GLU A 24 -11.04 6.60 -4.01
CA GLU A 24 -10.85 5.65 -5.12
C GLU A 24 -9.82 4.57 -4.78
N VAL A 25 -8.68 4.94 -4.17
CA VAL A 25 -7.66 3.97 -3.77
C VAL A 25 -8.19 3.07 -2.64
N LEU A 26 -8.97 3.58 -1.69
CA LEU A 26 -9.58 2.77 -0.63
C LEU A 26 -10.61 1.77 -1.19
N GLU A 27 -11.44 2.18 -2.14
CA GLU A 27 -12.39 1.28 -2.82
C GLU A 27 -11.63 0.18 -3.60
N HIS A 28 -10.51 0.55 -4.21
CA HIS A 28 -9.64 -0.40 -4.89
C HIS A 28 -8.98 -1.39 -3.93
N LEU A 29 -8.53 -0.92 -2.75
CA LEU A 29 -7.96 -1.75 -1.70
C LEU A 29 -8.95 -2.77 -1.14
N ASP A 30 -10.23 -2.42 -1.10
CA ASP A 30 -11.28 -3.35 -0.68
C ASP A 30 -11.49 -4.49 -1.70
N ARG A 31 -11.32 -4.18 -2.99
CA ARG A 31 -11.46 -5.15 -4.09
C ARG A 31 -10.19 -5.95 -4.37
N CYS A 32 -9.02 -5.50 -3.92
CA CYS A 32 -7.74 -6.15 -4.19
C CYS A 32 -6.97 -6.47 -2.91
N SER A 33 -7.06 -7.73 -2.48
CA SER A 33 -6.36 -8.25 -1.29
C SER A 33 -4.84 -8.08 -1.36
N ILE A 34 -4.23 -8.28 -2.54
CA ILE A 34 -2.78 -8.13 -2.74
C ILE A 34 -2.33 -6.69 -2.45
N CYS A 35 -3.11 -5.72 -2.92
CA CYS A 35 -2.79 -4.30 -2.80
C CYS A 35 -3.03 -3.81 -1.36
N ARG A 36 -4.02 -4.39 -0.66
CA ARG A 36 -4.22 -4.21 0.78
C ARG A 36 -3.07 -4.76 1.62
N ASP A 37 -2.63 -5.97 1.32
CA ASP A 37 -1.52 -6.61 2.04
C ASP A 37 -0.22 -5.83 1.82
N ALA A 38 0.04 -5.35 0.60
CA ALA A 38 1.19 -4.49 0.32
C ALA A 38 1.16 -3.19 1.15
N VAL A 39 0.02 -2.49 1.21
CA VAL A 39 -0.14 -1.29 2.04
C VAL A 39 0.10 -1.58 3.51
N TYR A 40 -0.41 -2.71 4.01
CA TYR A 40 -0.20 -3.14 5.39
C TYR A 40 1.29 -3.40 5.70
N GLN A 41 1.99 -4.12 4.82
CA GLN A 41 3.43 -4.38 4.95
C GLN A 41 4.23 -3.06 4.94
N ILE A 42 3.98 -2.17 3.99
CA ILE A 42 4.70 -0.89 3.90
C ILE A 42 4.42 -0.02 5.14
N THR A 43 3.16 0.02 5.61
CA THR A 43 2.80 0.77 6.83
C THR A 43 3.49 0.20 8.06
N ARG A 44 3.57 -1.13 8.16
CA ARG A 44 4.27 -1.82 9.23
C ARG A 44 5.74 -1.48 9.21
N ASP A 45 6.41 -1.63 8.07
CA ASP A 45 7.85 -1.35 7.92
C ASP A 45 8.18 0.10 8.30
N ARG A 46 7.33 1.07 7.90
CA ARG A 46 7.46 2.48 8.29
C ARG A 46 7.31 2.72 9.80
N LYS A 47 6.39 2.01 10.47
CA LYS A 47 6.18 2.11 11.93
C LYS A 47 7.27 1.43 12.74
N THR A 48 7.84 0.34 12.22
CA THR A 48 8.76 -0.48 13.01
C THR A 48 10.13 0.17 13.15
N GLY A 49 10.48 1.20 12.36
CA GLY A 49 11.64 2.09 12.60
C GLY A 49 13.01 1.39 12.72
N THR A 50 13.09 0.09 12.49
CA THR A 50 14.30 -0.71 12.49
C THR A 50 14.59 -1.08 11.05
N SER A 51 15.60 -0.42 10.50
CA SER A 51 16.22 -0.65 9.20
C SER A 51 16.74 -2.08 9.05
N HIS A 52 15.89 -3.08 8.81
CA HIS A 52 16.34 -4.42 8.44
C HIS A 52 15.39 -5.09 7.45
N THR A 53 15.86 -5.10 6.19
CA THR A 53 15.82 -6.24 5.27
C THR A 53 14.46 -6.90 5.04
N PHE A 54 13.85 -6.58 3.89
CA PHE A 54 12.90 -7.46 3.21
C PHE A 54 13.49 -8.86 2.99
N PRO A 55 12.85 -9.95 3.47
CA PRO A 55 12.89 -11.24 2.81
C PRO A 55 11.51 -11.43 2.18
N ILE A 56 11.29 -10.84 1.00
CA ILE A 56 10.15 -11.26 0.18
C ILE A 56 10.61 -12.53 -0.54
N PHE A 57 9.85 -13.62 -0.38
CA PHE A 57 10.04 -14.99 -0.88
C PHE A 57 10.80 -15.97 0.03
N ALA A 58 10.09 -16.48 1.04
CA ALA A 58 10.29 -17.84 1.52
C ALA A 58 8.95 -18.42 1.99
N ALA A 59 8.17 -18.96 1.05
CA ALA A 59 7.26 -20.10 1.17
C ALA A 59 6.50 -20.27 -0.15
#